data_AF-A0A2A5W2W0-F1
#
_entry.id   AF-A0A2A5W2W0-F1
#
_cell.length_a   1.000
_cell.length_b   1.000
_cell.length_c   1.000
_cell.angle_alpha   90.00
_cell.angle_beta   90.00
_cell.angle_gamma   90.00
#
_symmetry.space_group_name_H-M   'P 1'
#
loop_
_entity.id
_entity.type
_entity.pdbx_description
1 polymer ?
#
loop_
_entity_poly.entity_id
_entity_poly.type
_entity_poly.pdbx_seq_one_letter_code
_entity_poly.pdbx_strand_id
1 'polypeptide(L)'
;MTRALPILLAASIVLASSVSELATPDLGIRFSPDKFYHFFFFGLLATLLLRNPEFLRARWKGTLTATLLVVLFGSIDEYRQSLTPGRAVEFYDWLADTIGALTAVTAYRCLPPYRNALEWTPFSRKKTHHHLPGSAPDTHL
;
A
#
# COMPACT_ATOMS: atom_id res chain seq x y z
N MET A 1 5.94 13.39 2.72
CA MET A 1 4.67 13.21 3.46
C MET A 1 4.12 11.77 3.36
N THR A 2 4.82 10.81 2.74
CA THR A 2 4.29 9.47 2.39
C THR A 2 4.43 8.39 3.47
N ARG A 3 5.15 8.62 4.57
CA ARG A 3 5.47 7.57 5.55
C ARG A 3 4.32 7.19 6.49
N ALA A 4 3.42 8.13 6.79
CA ALA A 4 2.29 7.89 7.69
C ALA A 4 1.09 7.22 6.99
N LEU A 5 1.00 7.34 5.66
CA LEU A 5 -0.13 6.82 4.89
C LEU A 5 -0.37 5.31 5.04
N PRO A 6 0.63 4.41 5.00
CA PRO A 6 0.39 2.98 5.24
C PRO A 6 -0.15 2.72 6.65
N ILE A 7 0.28 3.49 7.66
CA ILE A 7 -0.21 3.35 9.04
C ILE A 7 -1.66 3.80 9.14
N LEU A 8 -2.00 4.96 8.55
CA LEU A 8 -3.37 5.46 8.52
C LEU A 8 -4.30 4.50 7.78
N LEU A 9 -3.85 3.93 6.66
CA LEU A 9 -4.63 2.95 5.91
C LEU A 9 -4.82 1.65 6.72
N ALA A 10 -3.77 1.14 7.35
CA ALA A 10 -3.86 -0.03 8.22
C ALA A 10 -4.85 0.22 9.38
N ALA A 11 -4.80 1.40 10.00
CA ALA A 11 -5.76 1.78 11.04
C ALA A 11 -7.20 1.83 10.50
N SER A 12 -7.41 2.39 9.30
CA SER A 12 -8.74 2.39 8.69
C SER A 12 -9.26 1.00 8.36
N ILE A 13 -8.38 0.08 7.96
CA ILE A 13 -8.74 -1.33 7.70
C ILE A 13 -9.23 -1.98 8.99
N VAL A 14 -8.47 -1.87 10.09
CA VAL A 14 -8.87 -2.43 11.40
C VAL A 14 -10.20 -1.86 11.88
N LEU A 15 -10.41 -0.54 11.71
CA LEU A 15 -11.66 0.10 12.12
C LEU A 15 -12.84 -0.37 11.27
N ALA A 16 -12.66 -0.49 9.95
CA ALA A 16 -13.69 -0.96 9.02
C ALA A 16 -14.02 -2.44 9.25
N SER A 17 -13.01 -3.29 9.47
CA SER A 17 -13.19 -4.72 9.72
C SER A 17 -13.88 -4.97 11.07
N SER A 18 -13.69 -4.08 12.05
CA SER A 18 -14.33 -4.18 13.37
C SER A 18 -15.84 -3.90 13.36
N VAL A 19 -16.35 -3.12 12.40
CA VAL A 19 -17.77 -2.72 12.31
C VAL A 19 -18.57 -3.49 11.26
N SER A 20 -17.90 -4.35 10.50
CA SER A 20 -18.52 -5.13 9.42
C SER A 20 -19.27 -6.34 10.00
N GLU A 21 -20.41 -6.09 10.64
CA GLU A 21 -21.35 -7.15 11.03
C GLU A 21 -21.90 -7.83 9.77
N LEU A 22 -21.74 -9.15 9.68
CA LEU A 22 -22.24 -10.00 8.60
C LEU A 22 -23.76 -10.01 8.58
N ALA A 23 -24.34 -9.10 7.81
CA ALA A 23 -25.71 -9.20 7.33
C ALA A 23 -25.75 -9.01 5.81
N THR A 24 -24.91 -9.74 5.06
CA THR A 24 -25.19 -10.00 3.65
C THR A 24 -25.83 -11.38 3.54
N PRO A 25 -27.10 -11.49 3.07
CA PRO A 25 -27.71 -12.77 2.81
C PRO A 25 -26.82 -13.57 1.86
N ASP A 26 -26.52 -14.82 2.20
CA ASP A 26 -25.80 -15.74 1.33
C ASP A 26 -26.67 -16.04 0.10
N LEU A 27 -26.48 -15.24 -0.95
CA LEU A 27 -27.18 -15.39 -2.23
C LEU A 27 -26.60 -16.52 -3.10
N GLY A 28 -25.72 -17.39 -2.56
CA GLY A 28 -25.09 -18.47 -3.31
C GLY A 28 -24.10 -18.01 -4.39
N ILE A 29 -23.84 -16.70 -4.48
CA ILE A 29 -22.80 -16.11 -5.32
C ILE A 29 -21.52 -16.06 -4.48
N ARG A 30 -20.58 -16.96 -4.74
CA ARG A 30 -19.29 -17.09 -4.01
C ARG A 30 -18.40 -15.83 -4.00
N PHE A 31 -18.73 -14.81 -4.80
CA PHE A 31 -18.04 -13.52 -4.85
C PHE A 31 -18.86 -12.44 -4.17
N SER A 32 -18.72 -12.33 -2.84
CA SER A 32 -19.20 -11.16 -2.11
C SER A 32 -18.36 -9.92 -2.50
N PRO A 33 -18.97 -8.73 -2.66
CA PRO A 33 -18.25 -7.46 -2.83
C PRO A 33 -17.16 -7.22 -1.77
N ASP A 34 -17.33 -7.81 -0.59
CA ASP A 34 -16.38 -7.76 0.52
C ASP A 34 -14.96 -8.20 0.11
N LYS A 35 -14.86 -9.31 -0.64
CA LYS A 35 -13.58 -9.87 -1.12
C LYS A 35 -12.87 -8.94 -2.10
N PHE A 36 -13.62 -8.12 -2.84
CA PHE A 36 -13.03 -7.09 -3.69
C PHE A 36 -12.41 -5.96 -2.86
N TYR A 37 -13.08 -5.52 -1.79
CA TYR A 37 -12.53 -4.51 -0.89
C TYR A 37 -11.24 -4.99 -0.22
N HIS A 38 -11.24 -6.22 0.30
CA HIS A 38 -10.06 -6.89 0.84
C HIS A 38 -8.88 -6.87 -0.16
N PHE A 39 -9.12 -7.36 -1.38
CA PHE A 39 -8.11 -7.33 -2.45
C PHE A 39 -7.53 -5.93 -2.70
N PHE A 40 -8.38 -4.90 -2.85
CA PHE A 40 -7.91 -3.55 -3.21
C PHE A 40 -7.26 -2.81 -2.03
N PHE A 41 -7.80 -2.89 -0.81
CA PHE A 41 -7.26 -2.18 0.34
C PHE A 41 -5.92 -2.76 0.79
N PHE A 42 -5.78 -4.09 0.81
CA PHE A 42 -4.51 -4.73 1.15
C PHE A 42 -3.48 -4.58 0.02
N GLY A 43 -3.92 -4.59 -1.25
CA GLY A 43 -3.07 -4.22 -2.38
C GLY A 43 -2.55 -2.78 -2.30
N LEU A 44 -3.41 -1.83 -1.93
CA LEU A 44 -3.02 -0.44 -1.70
C LEU A 44 -2.03 -0.34 -0.53
N LEU A 45 -2.29 -1.03 0.58
CA LEU A 45 -1.37 -1.07 1.73
C LEU A 45 0.02 -1.59 1.33
N ALA A 46 0.08 -2.68 0.57
CA ALA A 46 1.33 -3.24 0.06
C ALA A 46 2.08 -2.26 -0.85
N THR A 47 1.35 -1.57 -1.72
CA THR A 47 1.90 -0.52 -2.59
C THR A 47 2.50 0.62 -1.78
N LEU A 48 1.76 1.12 -0.77
CA LEU A 48 2.21 2.23 0.07
C LEU A 48 3.45 1.88 0.90
N LEU A 49 3.51 0.66 1.43
CA LEU A 49 4.72 0.14 2.09
C LEU A 49 5.88 0.07 1.11
N LEU A 50 5.67 -0.49 -0.09
CA LEU A 50 6.71 -0.66 -1.09
C LEU A 50 7.23 0.68 -1.63
N ARG A 51 6.39 1.71 -1.72
CA ARG A 51 6.77 3.08 -2.12
C ARG A 51 7.72 3.76 -1.16
N ASN A 52 7.81 3.29 0.08
CA ASN A 52 8.74 3.86 1.04
C ASN A 52 10.20 3.64 0.57
N PRO A 53 11.04 4.70 0.51
CA PRO A 53 12.39 4.61 -0.03
C PRO A 53 13.25 3.48 0.55
N GLU A 54 13.07 3.14 1.83
CA GLU A 54 13.77 2.02 2.47
C GLU A 54 13.51 0.69 1.74
N PHE A 55 12.25 0.40 1.42
CA PHE A 55 11.84 -0.82 0.74
C PHE A 55 12.22 -0.82 -0.74
N LEU A 56 12.20 0.35 -1.40
CA LEU A 56 12.70 0.47 -2.78
C LEU A 56 14.21 0.21 -2.86
N ARG A 57 14.99 0.79 -1.94
CA ARG A 57 16.45 0.58 -1.87
C ARG A 57 16.81 -0.88 -1.60
N ALA A 58 15.99 -1.58 -0.82
CA ALA A 58 16.16 -3.01 -0.56
C ALA A 58 15.81 -3.92 -1.76
N ARG A 59 15.45 -3.38 -2.93
CA ARG A 59 15.17 -4.12 -4.18
C ARG A 59 14.14 -5.24 -3.98
N TRP A 60 14.47 -6.49 -4.32
CA TRP A 60 13.57 -7.63 -4.19
C TRP A 60 13.25 -7.93 -2.71
N LYS A 61 14.22 -7.73 -1.80
CA LYS A 61 14.03 -7.93 -0.36
C LYS A 61 12.93 -7.01 0.15
N GLY A 62 12.94 -5.74 -0.24
CA GLY A 62 11.87 -4.81 0.15
C GLY A 62 10.50 -5.15 -0.44
N THR A 63 10.45 -5.78 -1.63
CA THR A 63 9.17 -6.31 -2.18
C THR A 63 8.65 -7.45 -1.32
N LEU A 64 9.54 -8.39 -0.98
CA LEU A 64 9.22 -9.52 -0.12
C LEU A 64 8.80 -9.05 1.27
N THR A 65 9.55 -8.14 1.91
CA THR A 65 9.21 -7.60 3.23
C THR A 65 7.88 -6.87 3.21
N ALA A 66 7.60 -6.00 2.22
CA ALA A 66 6.31 -5.33 2.13
C ALA A 66 5.15 -6.33 1.99
N THR A 67 5.32 -7.35 1.16
CA THR A 67 4.31 -8.42 0.98
C THR A 67 4.08 -9.20 2.28
N LEU A 68 5.15 -9.65 2.92
CA LEU A 68 5.07 -10.41 4.17
C LEU A 68 4.42 -9.61 5.30
N LEU A 69 4.72 -8.31 5.39
CA LEU A 69 4.08 -7.43 6.38
C LEU A 69 2.58 -7.34 6.16
N VAL A 70 2.11 -7.26 4.92
CA VAL A 70 0.67 -7.18 4.61
C VAL A 70 -0.02 -8.52 4.83
N VAL A 71 0.59 -9.64 4.42
CA VAL A 71 0.04 -10.99 4.68
C VAL A 71 -0.08 -11.25 6.17
N LEU A 72 0.95 -10.90 6.95
CA LEU A 72 0.93 -11.03 8.40
C LEU A 72 -0.12 -10.13 9.03
N PHE A 73 -0.24 -8.89 8.54
CA PHE A 73 -1.25 -7.95 9.00
C PHE A 73 -2.67 -8.48 8.75
N GLY A 74 -2.97 -9.04 7.56
CA GLY A 74 -4.26 -9.67 7.27
C GLY A 74 -4.54 -10.87 8.17
N SER A 75 -3.54 -11.74 8.41
CA SER A 75 -3.69 -12.84 9.37
C SER A 75 -4.00 -12.36 10.80
N ILE A 76 -3.38 -11.25 11.22
CA ILE A 76 -3.65 -10.64 12.54
C ILE A 76 -5.04 -10.03 12.57
N ASP A 77 -5.50 -9.40 11.48
CA ASP A 77 -6.83 -8.80 11.40
C ASP A 77 -7.91 -9.88 11.49
N GLU A 78 -7.80 -10.97 10.73
CA GLU A 78 -8.70 -12.13 10.80
C GLU A 78 -8.71 -12.76 12.20
N TYR A 79 -7.55 -12.91 12.83
CA TYR A 79 -7.48 -13.39 14.21
C TYR A 79 -8.14 -12.42 15.20
N ARG A 80 -7.99 -11.10 15.02
CA ARG A 80 -8.68 -10.11 15.86
C ARG A 80 -10.20 -10.18 15.67
N GLN A 81 -10.65 -10.29 14.43
CA GLN A 81 -12.06 -10.46 14.10
C GLN A 81 -12.64 -11.73 14.73
N SER A 82 -11.85 -12.82 14.81
CA SER A 82 -12.25 -14.07 15.48
C SER A 82 -12.57 -13.92 16.96
N LEU A 83 -12.11 -12.84 17.60
CA LEU A 83 -12.38 -12.53 19.00
C LEU A 83 -13.65 -11.70 19.17
N THR A 84 -14.24 -11.20 18.08
CA THR A 84 -15.50 -10.45 18.09
C THR A 84 -16.68 -11.45 18.05
N PRO A 85 -17.53 -11.49 19.08
CA PRO A 85 -18.68 -12.38 19.10
C PRO A 85 -19.60 -12.15 17.89
N GLY A 86 -19.98 -13.23 17.20
CA GLY A 86 -20.87 -13.16 16.04
C GLY A 86 -20.18 -12.88 14.70
N ARG A 87 -18.86 -12.66 14.67
CA ARG A 87 -18.08 -12.53 13.43
C ARG A 87 -17.52 -13.89 13.01
N ALA A 88 -17.76 -14.27 11.76
CA ALA A 88 -17.13 -15.44 11.15
C ALA A 88 -15.82 -15.01 10.47
N VAL A 89 -14.74 -15.73 10.77
CA VAL A 89 -13.45 -15.62 10.07
C VAL A 89 -13.58 -16.35 8.75
N GLU A 90 -13.30 -15.67 7.63
CA GLU A 90 -13.28 -16.32 6.32
C GLU A 90 -11.84 -16.45 5.82
N PHE A 91 -11.41 -17.70 5.63
CA PHE A 91 -10.13 -17.99 4.95
C PHE A 91 -10.02 -17.29 3.58
N TYR A 92 -11.16 -17.05 2.92
CA TYR A 92 -11.20 -16.37 1.64
C TYR A 92 -10.87 -14.86 1.71
N ASP A 93 -11.06 -14.22 2.85
CA ASP A 93 -10.71 -12.80 3.05
C ASP A 93 -9.20 -12.66 3.16
N TRP A 94 -8.57 -13.49 3.99
CA TRP A 94 -7.10 -13.59 4.05
C TRP A 94 -6.47 -13.95 2.70
N LEU A 95 -7.12 -14.83 1.93
CA LEU A 95 -6.67 -15.18 0.59
C LEU A 95 -6.78 -13.98 -0.36
N ALA A 96 -7.89 -13.23 -0.32
CA ALA A 96 -8.07 -12.02 -1.11
C ALA A 96 -7.03 -10.95 -0.76
N ASP A 97 -6.74 -10.75 0.52
CA ASP A 97 -5.69 -9.84 1.02
C ASP A 97 -4.33 -10.20 0.43
N THR A 98 -3.98 -11.49 0.49
CA THR A 98 -2.70 -12.02 0.03
C THR A 98 -2.54 -11.85 -1.48
N ILE A 99 -3.57 -12.19 -2.26
CA ILE A 99 -3.55 -12.04 -3.72
C ILE A 99 -3.52 -10.55 -4.11
N GLY A 100 -4.25 -9.69 -3.39
CA GLY A 100 -4.23 -8.24 -3.57
C GLY A 100 -2.85 -7.65 -3.36
N ALA A 101 -2.20 -8.02 -2.25
CA ALA A 101 -0.84 -7.61 -1.94
C ALA A 101 0.16 -8.03 -3.03
N LEU A 102 0.15 -9.31 -3.42
CA LEU A 102 1.03 -9.84 -4.47
C LEU A 102 0.81 -9.16 -5.82
N THR A 103 -0.45 -8.96 -6.20
CA THR A 103 -0.79 -8.29 -7.46
C THR A 103 -0.27 -6.87 -7.48
N ALA A 104 -0.51 -6.11 -6.41
CA ALA A 104 -0.15 -4.70 -6.35
C ALA A 104 1.36 -4.47 -6.30
N VAL A 105 2.12 -5.26 -5.53
CA VAL A 105 3.59 -5.15 -5.52
C VAL A 105 4.20 -5.55 -6.87
N THR A 106 3.62 -6.54 -7.55
CA THR A 106 4.06 -6.97 -8.88
C THR A 106 3.76 -5.90 -9.91
N ALA A 107 2.54 -5.37 -9.92
CA ALA A 107 2.14 -4.24 -10.77
C ALA A 107 3.06 -3.03 -10.55
N TYR A 108 3.35 -2.68 -9.30
CA TYR A 108 4.23 -1.55 -8.97
C TYR A 108 5.66 -1.72 -9.50
N ARG A 109 6.19 -2.95 -9.53
CA ARG A 109 7.55 -3.22 -10.01
C ARG A 109 7.63 -3.42 -11.52
N CYS A 110 6.62 -4.06 -12.11
CA CYS A 110 6.67 -4.53 -13.49
C CYS A 110 5.88 -3.65 -14.47
N LEU A 111 4.95 -2.82 -14.00
CA LEU A 111 4.11 -1.97 -14.86
C LEU A 111 4.51 -0.49 -14.69
N PRO A 112 5.36 0.06 -15.58
CA PRO A 112 5.67 1.49 -15.62
C PRO A 112 4.45 2.41 -15.58
N PRO A 113 3.32 2.15 -16.28
CA PRO A 113 2.17 3.06 -16.22
C PRO A 113 1.57 3.15 -14.82
N TYR A 114 1.45 2.02 -14.10
CA TYR A 114 0.91 2.00 -12.74
C TYR A 114 1.82 2.76 -11.77
N ARG A 115 3.14 2.52 -11.86
CA ARG A 115 4.13 3.26 -11.06
C ARG A 115 4.13 4.76 -11.39
N ASN A 116 4.12 5.12 -12.66
CA ASN A 116 4.18 6.51 -13.11
C ASN A 116 2.92 7.27 -12.69
N ALA A 117 1.74 6.65 -12.79
CA ALA A 117 0.50 7.25 -12.31
C ALA A 117 0.54 7.53 -10.80
N LEU A 118 1.11 6.63 -10.00
CA LEU A 118 1.21 6.78 -8.55
C LEU A 118 2.29 7.77 -8.09
N GLU A 119 3.37 7.90 -8.85
CA GLU A 119 4.48 8.83 -8.57
C GLU A 119 4.34 10.18 -9.29
N TRP A 120 3.25 10.37 -10.04
CA TRP A 120 2.99 11.63 -10.73
C TRP A 120 2.75 12.74 -9.70
N THR A 121 3.55 13.80 -9.78
CA THR A 121 3.38 15.02 -8.99
C THR A 121 3.09 16.18 -9.95
N PRO A 122 1.86 16.74 -9.97
CA PRO A 122 1.52 17.85 -10.86
C PRO A 122 2.32 19.12 -10.52
N PHE A 123 2.79 19.25 -9.29
CA PHE A 123 3.45 20.44 -8.75
C PHE A 123 4.95 20.21 -8.53
N SER A 124 5.69 19.95 -9.60
CA SER A 124 7.15 19.97 -9.52
C SER A 124 7.62 21.43 -9.43
N ARG A 125 8.00 21.87 -8.23
CA ARG A 125 8.54 23.21 -7.95
C ARG A 125 9.76 23.42 -8.84
N LYS A 126 9.64 24.23 -9.91
CA LYS A 126 10.80 24.65 -10.73
C LYS A 126 11.83 25.23 -9.77
N LYS A 127 12.99 24.56 -9.63
CA LYS A 127 14.17 25.17 -9.02
C LYS A 127 14.58 26.30 -9.96
N THR A 128 14.26 27.54 -9.59
CA THR A 128 14.89 28.72 -10.18
C THR A 128 16.38 28.61 -9.90
N HIS A 129 17.17 28.31 -10.95
CA HIS A 129 18.62 28.47 -10.89
C HIS A 129 18.89 29.96 -10.70
N HIS A 130 19.27 30.35 -9.48
CA HIS A 130 19.83 31.68 -9.26
C HIS A 130 21.24 31.67 -9.84
N HIS A 131 21.35 32.10 -11.10
CA HIS A 131 22.62 32.41 -11.73
C HIS A 131 23.19 33.65 -11.02
N LEU A 132 24.24 33.46 -10.21
CA LEU A 132 25.05 34.58 -9.73
C LEU A 132 26.00 34.97 -10.89
N PRO A 133 25.91 36.21 -11.42
CA PRO A 133 26.86 36.69 -12.41
C PRO A 133 28.25 36.88 -11.78
N GLY A 134 29.28 36.63 -12.59
CA GLY A 134 30.64 36.37 -12.16
C GLY A 134 31.34 37.45 -11.33
N SER A 135 32.24 36.98 -10.47
CA SER A 135 33.41 37.72 -10.03
C SER A 135 34.64 37.18 -10.77
N ALA A 136 35.40 38.11 -11.33
CA ALA A 136 36.43 38.01 -12.37
C ALA A 136 37.65 37.10 -12.04
N PRO A 137 38.47 36.74 -13.04
CA PRO A 137 39.60 35.82 -12.86
C PRO A 137 40.82 36.49 -12.22
N ASP A 138 41.50 35.71 -11.39
CA ASP A 138 42.82 36.00 -10.83
C ASP A 138 43.84 36.29 -11.94
N THR A 139 44.40 37.49 -11.93
CA THR A 139 45.66 37.78 -12.62
C THR A 139 46.77 37.91 -11.58
N HIS A 140 47.64 36.91 -11.55
CA HIS A 140 48.97 36.98 -10.99
C HIS A 140 49.76 38.17 -11.58
N LEU A 141 50.36 38.98 -10.71
CA LEU A 141 51.76 39.46 -10.75
C LEU A 141 52.10 40.16 -9.43
#